data_AF-A0A537DRF0-F1
#
_entry.id   AF-A0A537DRF0-F1
#
_cell.length_a   1.000
_cell.length_b   1.000
_cell.length_c   1.000
_cell.angle_alpha   90.00
_cell.angle_beta   90.00
_cell.angle_gamma   90.00
#
_symmetry.space_group_name_H-M   'P 1'
#
loop_
_entity.id
_entity.type
_entity.pdbx_description
1 polymer ?
#
loop_
_entity_poly.entity_id
_entity_poly.type
_entity_poly.pdbx_seq_one_letter_code
_entity_poly.pdbx_strand_id
1 'polypeptide(L)'
;MKLGFGKTKQKDPPLELNAQSAVANRLKELCGGDGDLYKAMSHLMFLDPKKIIAPLDQVLTEAQGFEAQGNKLRAEVGYRIAGGISLYKGDLDGVRKYFEKAASFAGDSHPEYQTILKRSDDAVNIARKYYDEFGSFNAQSQYTT
;
A
#
# COMPACT_ATOMS: atom_id res chain seq x y z
N MET A 1 8.78 26.20 -54.89
CA MET A 1 7.82 25.91 -53.82
C MET A 1 8.62 25.50 -52.57
N LYS A 2 8.57 26.28 -51.48
CA LYS A 2 9.28 25.99 -50.22
C LYS A 2 8.38 25.12 -49.33
N LEU A 3 8.79 23.88 -49.07
CA LEU A 3 8.15 22.99 -48.10
C LEU A 3 8.63 23.36 -46.69
N GLY A 4 7.69 23.81 -45.84
CA GLY A 4 7.94 24.12 -44.44
C GLY A 4 7.99 22.86 -43.58
N PHE A 5 9.06 22.72 -42.79
CA PHE A 5 9.18 21.69 -41.76
C PHE A 5 8.30 22.05 -40.56
N GLY A 6 7.28 21.23 -40.31
CA GLY A 6 6.43 21.30 -39.14
C GLY A 6 7.20 20.92 -37.87
N LYS A 7 7.20 21.82 -36.89
CA LYS A 7 7.73 21.59 -35.55
C LYS A 7 6.92 20.50 -34.85
N THR A 8 7.56 19.41 -34.46
CA THR A 8 7.01 18.39 -33.57
C THR A 8 6.77 19.01 -32.18
N LYS A 9 5.52 19.02 -31.74
CA LYS A 9 5.16 19.35 -30.35
C LYS A 9 5.67 18.22 -29.45
N GLN A 10 6.61 18.52 -28.56
CA GLN A 10 6.90 17.66 -27.42
C GLN A 10 5.61 17.51 -26.61
N LYS A 11 5.15 16.27 -26.50
CA LYS A 11 4.02 15.88 -25.67
C LYS A 11 4.56 15.76 -24.26
N ASP A 12 4.22 16.70 -23.38
CA ASP A 12 4.50 16.57 -21.95
C ASP A 12 4.02 15.19 -21.47
N PRO A 13 4.82 14.45 -20.68
CA PRO A 13 4.38 13.18 -20.15
C PRO A 13 3.11 13.40 -19.31
N PRO A 14 2.14 12.47 -19.34
CA PRO A 14 0.90 12.60 -18.57
C PRO A 14 1.21 12.86 -17.09
N LEU A 15 0.56 13.86 -16.49
CA LEU A 15 0.73 14.24 -15.08
C LEU A 15 0.63 13.05 -14.10
N GLU A 16 -0.15 12.02 -14.46
CA GLU A 16 -0.29 10.79 -13.67
C GLU A 16 0.98 9.92 -13.62
N LEU A 17 1.76 9.86 -14.72
CA LEU A 17 3.04 9.14 -14.77
C LEU A 17 4.08 9.79 -13.85
N ASN A 18 4.04 11.12 -13.75
CA ASN A 18 4.93 11.88 -12.88
C ASN A 18 4.57 11.66 -11.40
N ALA A 19 3.28 11.75 -11.06
CA ALA A 19 2.78 11.51 -9.70
C ALA A 19 3.08 10.09 -9.20
N GLN A 20 2.86 9.08 -10.04
CA GLN A 20 3.12 7.69 -9.67
C GLN A 20 4.62 7.41 -9.49
N SER A 21 5.48 8.07 -10.27
CA SER A 21 6.94 8.01 -10.07
C SER A 21 7.38 8.69 -8.77
N ALA A 22 6.78 9.83 -8.43
CA ALA A 22 7.08 10.57 -7.20
C ALA A 22 6.68 9.79 -5.95
N VAL A 23 5.50 9.15 -5.98
CA VAL A 23 4.99 8.29 -4.92
C VAL A 23 5.89 7.07 -4.68
N ALA A 24 6.29 6.38 -5.75
CA ALA A 24 7.19 5.22 -5.67
C ALA A 24 8.58 5.61 -5.15
N ASN A 25 9.12 6.73 -5.63
CA ASN A 25 10.40 7.25 -5.16
C ASN A 25 10.34 7.63 -3.68
N ARG A 26 9.24 8.23 -3.23
CA ARG A 26 9.11 8.69 -1.85
C ARG A 26 9.05 7.53 -0.85
N LEU A 27 8.28 6.48 -1.15
CA LEU A 27 8.28 5.29 -0.30
C LEU A 27 9.68 4.68 -0.17
N LYS A 28 10.44 4.64 -1.28
CA LYS A 28 11.81 4.13 -1.30
C LYS A 28 12.75 4.96 -0.42
N GLU A 29 12.62 6.29 -0.45
CA GLU A 29 13.36 7.20 0.44
C GLU A 29 13.02 6.98 1.91
N LEU A 30 11.74 6.83 2.24
CA LEU A 30 11.29 6.58 3.62
C LEU A 30 11.82 5.25 4.17
N CYS A 31 12.05 4.27 3.30
CA CYS A 31 12.71 3.01 3.66
C CYS A 31 14.24 3.12 3.80
N GLY A 32 14.84 4.30 3.57
CA GLY A 32 16.27 4.52 3.79
C GLY A 32 17.19 3.70 2.88
N GLY A 33 16.69 3.24 1.73
CA GLY A 33 17.43 2.33 0.84
C GLY A 33 17.38 0.85 1.23
N ASP A 34 16.63 0.48 2.28
CA ASP A 34 16.32 -0.92 2.61
C ASP A 34 15.39 -1.51 1.53
N GLY A 35 15.98 -2.27 0.61
CA GLY A 35 15.27 -2.84 -0.54
C GLY A 35 14.21 -3.87 -0.15
N ASP A 36 14.47 -4.65 0.91
CA ASP A 36 13.54 -5.68 1.38
C ASP A 36 12.33 -5.04 2.06
N LEU A 37 12.56 -4.04 2.91
CA LEU A 37 11.48 -3.28 3.54
C LEU A 37 10.68 -2.49 2.51
N TYR A 38 11.34 -1.84 1.55
CA TYR A 38 10.67 -1.15 0.45
C TYR A 38 9.75 -2.11 -0.34
N LYS A 39 10.25 -3.28 -0.72
CA LYS A 39 9.49 -4.28 -1.46
C LYS A 39 8.28 -4.74 -0.64
N ALA A 40 8.48 -5.09 0.63
CA ALA A 40 7.41 -5.53 1.51
C ALA A 40 6.33 -4.44 1.67
N MET A 41 6.74 -3.20 1.94
CA MET A 41 5.82 -2.06 2.07
C MET A 41 5.07 -1.78 0.76
N SER A 42 5.73 -1.85 -0.40
CA SER A 42 5.08 -1.63 -1.69
C SER A 42 4.00 -2.67 -2.03
N HIS A 43 4.12 -3.88 -1.49
CA HIS A 43 3.14 -4.95 -1.69
C HIS A 43 1.99 -4.90 -0.69
N LEU A 44 2.26 -4.45 0.54
CA LEU A 44 1.34 -4.59 1.68
C LEU A 44 0.64 -3.29 2.07
N MET A 45 1.17 -2.13 1.68
CA MET A 45 0.51 -0.85 1.87
C MET A 45 -0.53 -0.58 0.79
N PHE A 46 -1.57 0.16 1.16
CA PHE A 46 -2.42 0.83 0.17
C PHE A 46 -1.69 2.07 -0.32
N LEU A 47 -1.02 1.99 -1.48
CA LEU A 47 -0.30 3.13 -2.03
C LEU A 47 -1.24 4.26 -2.50
N ASP A 48 -2.52 3.94 -2.70
CA ASP A 48 -3.62 4.88 -2.92
C ASP A 48 -4.69 4.70 -1.83
N PRO A 49 -4.68 5.56 -0.79
CA PRO A 49 -5.59 5.44 0.35
C PRO A 49 -7.08 5.51 -0.02
N LYS A 50 -7.44 6.13 -1.16
CA LYS A 50 -8.84 6.20 -1.61
C LYS A 50 -9.40 4.83 -2.00
N LYS A 51 -8.53 3.85 -2.23
CA LYS A 51 -8.91 2.47 -2.53
C LYS A 51 -9.23 1.64 -1.29
N ILE A 52 -9.08 2.21 -0.09
CA ILE A 52 -9.53 1.59 1.16
C ILE A 52 -11.05 1.75 1.25
N ILE A 53 -11.77 0.83 0.59
CA ILE A 53 -13.23 0.89 0.45
C ILE A 53 -14.00 0.10 1.52
N ALA A 54 -13.31 -0.75 2.28
CA ALA A 54 -13.93 -1.66 3.25
C ALA A 54 -13.53 -1.33 4.69
N PRO A 55 -14.49 -1.24 5.64
CA PRO A 55 -14.20 -1.17 7.06
C PRO A 55 -13.47 -2.42 7.56
N LEU A 56 -12.56 -2.24 8.54
CA LEU A 56 -11.78 -3.34 9.12
C LEU A 56 -12.67 -4.50 9.60
N ASP A 57 -13.76 -4.19 10.31
CA ASP A 57 -14.65 -5.21 10.89
C ASP A 57 -15.33 -6.07 9.83
N GLN A 58 -15.68 -5.47 8.69
CA GLN A 58 -16.23 -6.20 7.54
C GLN A 58 -15.18 -7.16 6.98
N VAL A 59 -13.97 -6.66 6.72
CA VAL A 59 -12.86 -7.46 6.20
C VAL A 59 -12.56 -8.64 7.12
N LEU A 60 -12.57 -8.43 8.44
CA LEU A 60 -12.32 -9.48 9.42
C LEU A 60 -13.44 -10.52 9.46
N THR A 61 -14.70 -10.08 9.42
CA THR A 61 -15.86 -10.98 9.39
C THR A 61 -15.80 -11.90 8.18
N GLU A 62 -15.47 -11.34 7.00
CA GLU A 62 -15.31 -12.12 5.77
C GLU A 62 -14.11 -13.07 5.85
N ALA A 63 -12.94 -12.61 6.31
CA ALA A 63 -11.74 -13.44 6.46
C ALA A 63 -11.97 -14.64 7.40
N GLN A 64 -12.62 -14.41 8.54
CA GLN A 64 -12.99 -15.46 9.48
C GLN A 64 -14.01 -16.44 8.88
N GLY A 65 -14.97 -15.93 8.10
CA GLY A 65 -15.92 -16.77 7.36
C GLY A 65 -15.21 -17.71 6.38
N PHE A 66 -14.23 -17.21 5.63
CA PHE A 66 -13.41 -18.04 4.73
C PHE A 66 -12.54 -19.04 5.48
N GLU A 67 -11.95 -18.64 6.61
CA GLU A 67 -11.18 -19.53 7.47
C GLU A 67 -12.03 -20.69 7.98
N ALA A 68 -13.23 -20.41 8.51
CA ALA A 68 -14.16 -21.42 9.00
C ALA A 68 -14.63 -22.40 7.91
N GLN A 69 -14.68 -21.95 6.66
CA GLN A 69 -15.01 -22.77 5.49
C GLN A 69 -13.79 -23.55 4.94
N GLY A 70 -12.62 -23.41 5.54
CA GLY A 70 -11.37 -24.03 5.06
C GLY A 70 -10.77 -23.37 3.83
N ASN A 71 -11.29 -22.22 3.38
CA ASN A 71 -10.76 -21.48 2.25
C ASN A 71 -9.55 -20.63 2.66
N LYS A 72 -8.40 -21.29 2.80
CA LYS A 72 -7.15 -20.68 3.25
C LYS A 72 -6.70 -19.50 2.39
N LEU A 73 -6.86 -19.57 1.07
CA LEU A 73 -6.46 -18.51 0.16
C LEU A 73 -7.26 -17.23 0.39
N ARG A 74 -8.60 -17.32 0.50
CA ARG A 74 -9.40 -16.12 0.75
C ARG A 74 -9.25 -15.59 2.18
N ALA A 75 -9.04 -16.47 3.15
CA ALA A 75 -8.71 -16.07 4.51
C ALA A 75 -7.38 -15.27 4.55
N GLU A 76 -6.34 -15.78 3.88
CA GLU A 76 -5.04 -15.11 3.73
C GLU A 76 -5.19 -13.69 3.15
N VAL A 77 -5.91 -13.56 2.03
CA VAL A 77 -6.15 -12.26 1.39
C VAL A 77 -6.88 -11.31 2.33
N GLY A 78 -7.91 -11.80 3.05
CA GLY A 78 -8.66 -10.98 4.00
C GLY A 78 -7.78 -10.47 5.14
N TYR A 79 -6.95 -11.34 5.73
CA TYR A 79 -6.02 -10.93 6.78
C TYR A 79 -4.90 -10.02 6.27
N ARG A 80 -4.42 -10.18 5.02
CA ARG A 80 -3.52 -9.22 4.37
C ARG A 80 -4.16 -7.83 4.29
N ILE A 81 -5.41 -7.75 3.85
CA ILE A 81 -6.14 -6.48 3.75
C ILE A 81 -6.28 -5.84 5.14
N ALA A 82 -6.63 -6.63 6.16
CA ALA A 82 -6.72 -6.15 7.54
C ALA A 82 -5.37 -5.60 8.07
N GLY A 83 -4.26 -6.27 7.73
CA GLY A 83 -2.90 -5.79 8.04
C GLY A 83 -2.57 -4.47 7.33
N GLY A 84 -2.93 -4.35 6.05
CA GLY A 84 -2.80 -3.10 5.30
C GLY A 84 -3.63 -1.95 5.89
N ILE A 85 -4.84 -2.23 6.36
CA ILE A 85 -5.70 -1.22 7.02
C ILE A 85 -5.07 -0.79 8.34
N SER A 86 -4.43 -1.72 9.06
CA SER A 86 -3.74 -1.43 10.31
C SER A 86 -2.49 -0.56 10.08
N LEU A 87 -1.73 -0.80 9.00
CA LEU A 87 -0.66 0.10 8.56
C LEU A 87 -1.19 1.51 8.31
N TYR A 88 -2.33 1.63 7.62
CA TYR A 88 -2.98 2.92 7.35
C TYR A 88 -3.41 3.65 8.62
N LYS A 89 -3.97 2.93 9.60
CA LYS A 89 -4.38 3.48 10.89
C LYS A 89 -3.21 3.74 11.85
N GLY A 90 -2.02 3.27 11.52
CA GLY A 90 -0.88 3.26 12.42
C GLY A 90 -1.06 2.35 13.66
N ASP A 91 -1.85 1.29 13.53
CA ASP A 91 -2.17 0.32 14.56
C ASP A 91 -1.14 -0.82 14.56
N LEU A 92 -0.14 -0.72 15.44
CA LEU A 92 0.96 -1.70 15.54
C LEU A 92 0.48 -3.10 15.93
N ASP A 93 -0.47 -3.21 16.86
CA ASP A 93 -0.98 -4.49 17.32
C ASP A 93 -1.79 -5.17 16.22
N GLY A 94 -2.60 -4.39 15.49
CA GLY A 94 -3.29 -4.85 14.29
C GLY A 94 -2.33 -5.35 13.21
N VAL A 95 -1.27 -4.59 12.90
CA VAL A 95 -0.23 -4.99 11.93
C VAL A 95 0.37 -6.35 12.29
N ARG A 96 0.80 -6.52 13.54
CA ARG A 96 1.39 -7.79 14.01
C ARG A 96 0.37 -8.92 13.90
N LYS A 97 -0.81 -8.74 14.47
CA LYS A 97 -1.86 -9.76 14.53
C LYS A 97 -2.29 -10.23 13.15
N TYR A 98 -2.59 -9.31 12.24
CA TYR A 98 -3.20 -9.67 10.96
C TYR A 98 -2.17 -10.18 9.94
N PHE A 99 -0.95 -9.64 9.91
CA PHE A 99 0.09 -10.22 9.06
C PHE A 99 0.62 -11.55 9.58
N GLU A 100 0.66 -11.78 10.90
CA GLU A 100 0.96 -13.11 11.46
C GLU A 100 -0.10 -14.12 11.02
N LYS A 101 -1.38 -13.73 11.08
CA LYS A 101 -2.48 -14.57 10.63
C LYS A 101 -2.41 -14.85 9.12
N ALA A 102 -2.15 -13.84 8.29
CA ALA A 102 -1.95 -14.01 6.85
C ALA A 102 -0.77 -14.96 6.54
N ALA A 103 0.38 -14.75 7.21
CA ALA A 103 1.56 -15.58 7.07
C ALA A 103 1.28 -17.05 7.41
N SER A 104 0.45 -17.33 8.42
CA SER A 104 0.09 -18.70 8.80
C SER A 104 -0.62 -19.49 7.70
N PHE A 105 -1.30 -18.80 6.76
CA PHE A 105 -1.94 -19.41 5.60
C PHE A 105 -1.03 -19.45 4.37
N ALA A 106 -0.22 -18.41 4.17
CA ALA A 106 0.68 -18.27 3.02
C ALA A 106 1.92 -19.18 3.09
N GLY A 107 2.38 -19.53 4.29
CA GLY A 107 3.69 -20.17 4.46
C GLY A 107 4.80 -19.30 3.86
N ASP A 108 5.72 -19.93 3.13
CA ASP A 108 6.89 -19.24 2.56
C ASP A 108 6.62 -18.52 1.22
N SER A 109 5.38 -18.55 0.72
CA SER A 109 5.02 -17.95 -0.58
C SER A 109 5.03 -16.41 -0.57
N HIS A 110 4.92 -15.80 0.61
CA HIS A 110 4.84 -14.35 0.81
C HIS A 110 5.85 -13.89 1.87
N PRO A 111 7.15 -13.84 1.55
CA PRO A 111 8.19 -13.45 2.50
C PRO A 111 8.04 -12.01 3.02
N GLU A 112 7.33 -11.14 2.30
CA GLU A 112 7.00 -9.78 2.73
C GLU A 112 6.31 -9.71 4.10
N TYR A 113 5.49 -10.71 4.46
CA TYR A 113 4.86 -10.75 5.78
C TYR A 113 5.90 -10.86 6.89
N GLN A 114 6.91 -11.72 6.70
CA GLN A 114 7.97 -11.90 7.69
C GLN A 114 8.83 -10.64 7.82
N THR A 115 9.08 -9.94 6.71
CA THR A 115 9.79 -8.65 6.73
C THR A 115 9.03 -7.61 7.56
N ILE A 116 7.72 -7.45 7.34
CA ILE A 116 6.89 -6.51 8.12
C ILE A 116 6.80 -6.94 9.59
N LEU A 117 6.65 -8.23 9.89
CA LEU A 117 6.56 -8.71 11.28
C LEU A 117 7.86 -8.45 12.07
N LYS A 118 9.03 -8.66 11.45
CA LYS A 118 10.33 -8.35 12.07
C LYS A 118 10.59 -6.86 12.27
N ARG A 119 9.92 -6.02 11.47
CA ARG A 119 10.16 -4.57 11.38
C ARG A 119 8.85 -3.79 11.61
N SER A 120 7.94 -4.29 12.44
CA SER A 120 6.58 -3.75 12.50
C SER A 120 6.54 -2.29 12.96
N ASP A 121 7.38 -1.90 13.92
CA ASP A 121 7.50 -0.52 14.38
C ASP A 121 7.98 0.41 13.26
N ASP A 122 9.01 0.00 12.50
CA ASP A 122 9.50 0.76 11.35
C ASP A 122 8.44 0.86 10.25
N ALA A 123 7.76 -0.25 9.95
CA ALA A 123 6.70 -0.31 8.95
C ALA A 123 5.56 0.65 9.29
N VAL A 124 5.10 0.67 10.55
CA VAL A 124 4.06 1.60 11.02
C VAL A 124 4.55 3.05 10.92
N ASN A 125 5.78 3.34 11.33
CA ASN A 125 6.33 4.69 11.27
C ASN A 125 6.48 5.21 9.83
N ILE A 126 6.94 4.36 8.91
CA ILE A 126 7.06 4.69 7.48
C ILE A 126 5.67 4.86 6.87
N ALA A 127 4.74 3.95 7.15
CA ALA A 127 3.36 4.03 6.68
C ALA A 127 2.71 5.36 7.12
N ARG A 128 2.84 5.73 8.40
CA ARG A 128 2.33 7.00 8.91
C ARG A 128 2.88 8.20 8.13
N LYS A 129 4.20 8.30 7.98
CA LYS A 129 4.84 9.40 7.22
C LYS A 129 4.33 9.47 5.79
N TYR A 130 4.26 8.32 5.11
CA TYR A 130 3.75 8.23 3.75
C TYR A 130 2.28 8.69 3.67
N TYR A 131 1.43 8.24 4.59
CA TYR A 131 0.01 8.61 4.60
C TYR A 131 -0.24 10.04 5.05
N ASP A 132 0.60 10.63 5.90
CA ASP A 132 0.51 12.05 6.24
C ASP A 132 0.80 12.92 5.00
N GLU A 133 1.82 12.53 4.21
CA GLU A 133 2.23 13.21 2.99
C GLU A 133 1.20 13.06 1.85
N PHE A 134 0.69 11.84 1.61
CA PHE A 134 -0.17 11.54 0.44
C PHE A 134 -1.66 11.37 0.77
N GLY A 135 -2.01 11.12 2.03
CA GLY A 135 -3.39 11.07 2.52
C GLY A 135 -4.01 12.46 2.65
N SER A 136 -3.20 13.46 3.05
CA SER A 136 -3.62 14.87 3.14
C SER A 136 -3.71 15.55 1.77
N PHE A 137 -2.91 15.10 0.79
CA PHE A 137 -2.84 15.66 -0.58
C PHE A 137 -4.17 15.58 -1.35
N ASN A 138 -5.14 14.81 -0.85
CA ASN A 138 -6.40 14.54 -1.54
C ASN A 138 -7.64 15.09 -0.83
N ALA A 139 -7.52 15.62 0.39
CA ALA A 139 -8.62 16.32 1.06
C ALA A 139 -8.77 17.77 0.59
N GLN A 140 -7.67 18.41 0.15
CA GLN A 140 -7.69 19.82 -0.28
C GLN A 140 -8.12 20.04 -1.74
N SER A 141 -8.11 18.99 -2.59
CA SER A 141 -8.58 19.11 -3.98
C SER A 141 -10.11 19.06 -4.13
N GLN A 142 -10.85 18.96 -3.02
CA GLN A 142 -12.32 19.02 -2.99
C GLN A 142 -12.86 20.42 -2.66
N TYR A 143 -12.00 21.44 -2.53
CA TYR A 143 -12.42 22.82 -2.19
C TYR A 143 -11.90 23.91 -3.14
N THR A 144 -11.25 23.58 -4.25
CA THR A 144 -10.98 24.56 -5.29
C THR A 144 -12.09 24.51 -6.33
N THR A 145 -13.13 25.31 -6.07
CA THR A 145 -14.12 25.76 -7.06
C THR A 145 -13.49 26.78 -8.00
#